data_AF-A0A4V1DFM0-F1
#
_entry.id   AF-A0A4V1DFM0-F1
#
_cell.length_a   1.000
_cell.length_b   1.000
_cell.length_c   1.000
_cell.angle_alpha   90.00
_cell.angle_beta   90.00
_cell.angle_gamma   90.00
#
_symmetry.space_group_name_H-M   'P 1'
#
loop_
_entity.id
_entity.type
_entity.pdbx_description
1 polymer ?
#
loop_
_entity_poly.entity_id
_entity_poly.type
_entity_poly.pdbx_seq_one_letter_code
_entity_poly.pdbx_strand_id
1 'polypeptide(L)'
;MRMTGRALGILAVLTVATQLGGCATAPPLESAKFDGEPRSVVLQHPASGETASVTYWRPGDGYDPAAMREIAVLFRDRRSDEVIPVDPALVDMLVELRQRVGASAESPIRLTSGYRSSATNASLARTNPNVAENSYHMRGQAADFSIAGIPPSRLAEEAAAMQRGGYAMYAHTGHVHVDTGPFRTWTPKTGEPRAPQILEAQARARARAQALAMKHGGGKGRVQVAEVAAKAVKPGKSPAKPAKAPAKSAIRAAAPDLSRVRVALAQVKEMPVQKTAKR
;
A
#
# COMPACT_ATOMS: atom_id res chain seq x y z
N MET A 1 -73.06 -52.65 -11.13
CA MET A 1 -73.08 -51.54 -10.16
C MET A 1 -72.36 -50.36 -10.79
N ARG A 2 -72.92 -49.16 -10.66
CA ARG A 2 -72.56 -47.92 -11.38
C ARG A 2 -71.29 -47.26 -10.83
N MET A 3 -70.65 -46.42 -11.68
CA MET A 3 -70.22 -45.03 -11.44
C MET A 3 -68.79 -44.68 -11.91
N THR A 4 -68.74 -44.04 -13.09
CA THR A 4 -68.17 -42.71 -13.40
C THR A 4 -66.87 -42.22 -12.76
N GLY A 5 -65.96 -41.71 -13.60
CA GLY A 5 -64.98 -40.68 -13.21
C GLY A 5 -63.95 -40.36 -14.30
N ARG A 6 -64.21 -39.32 -15.11
CA ARG A 6 -63.25 -38.70 -16.04
C ARG A 6 -62.24 -37.84 -15.27
N ALA A 7 -60.98 -37.81 -15.66
CA ALA A 7 -60.15 -36.60 -15.56
C ALA A 7 -58.98 -36.61 -16.55
N LEU A 8 -58.82 -35.45 -17.18
CA LEU A 8 -57.92 -35.05 -18.24
C LEU A 8 -56.51 -34.78 -17.66
N GLY A 9 -55.48 -35.45 -18.16
CA GLY A 9 -54.08 -35.19 -17.78
C GLY A 9 -53.43 -34.22 -18.75
N ILE A 10 -53.25 -32.97 -18.31
CA ILE A 10 -52.59 -31.89 -19.05
C ILE A 10 -51.07 -32.14 -19.09
N LEU A 11 -50.52 -32.00 -20.29
CA LEU A 11 -49.11 -32.00 -20.65
C LEU A 11 -48.36 -30.85 -19.93
N ALA A 12 -47.44 -31.18 -19.02
CA ALA A 12 -46.48 -30.24 -18.47
C ALA A 12 -45.09 -30.53 -19.06
N VAL A 13 -44.71 -29.77 -20.09
CA VAL A 13 -43.34 -29.73 -20.61
C VAL A 13 -42.50 -28.92 -19.64
N LEU A 14 -41.65 -29.60 -18.88
CA LEU A 14 -40.69 -28.96 -17.97
C LEU A 14 -39.48 -28.50 -18.79
N THR A 15 -39.44 -27.22 -19.15
CA THR A 15 -38.24 -26.59 -19.73
C THR A 15 -37.21 -26.37 -18.63
N VAL A 16 -36.21 -27.26 -18.55
CA VAL A 16 -35.02 -27.06 -17.72
C VAL A 16 -34.13 -26.02 -18.41
N ALA A 17 -34.17 -24.77 -17.94
CA ALA A 17 -33.21 -23.75 -18.33
C ALA A 17 -31.90 -23.98 -17.57
N THR A 18 -30.92 -24.61 -18.21
CA THR A 18 -29.55 -24.69 -17.72
C THR A 18 -28.90 -23.31 -17.82
N GLN A 19 -28.82 -22.59 -16.70
CA GLN A 19 -27.95 -21.43 -16.57
C GLN A 19 -26.50 -21.92 -16.44
N LEU A 20 -25.75 -21.86 -17.54
CA LEU A 20 -24.30 -21.98 -17.51
C LEU A 20 -23.73 -20.75 -16.80
N GLY A 21 -23.03 -21.03 -15.69
CA GLY A 21 -22.44 -20.03 -14.81
C GLY A 21 -21.48 -19.12 -15.56
N GLY A 22 -21.66 -17.81 -15.38
CA GLY A 22 -20.69 -16.82 -15.76
C GLY A 22 -19.41 -17.02 -14.94
N CYS A 23 -18.33 -17.38 -15.61
CA CYS A 23 -16.99 -17.18 -15.08
C CYS A 23 -16.83 -15.68 -14.80
N ALA A 24 -16.85 -15.29 -13.53
CA ALA A 24 -16.46 -13.97 -13.10
C ALA A 24 -14.96 -13.81 -13.36
N THR A 25 -14.61 -13.37 -14.58
CA THR A 25 -13.28 -12.81 -14.86
C THR A 25 -13.17 -11.55 -14.03
N ALA A 26 -12.47 -11.62 -12.90
CA ALA A 26 -12.06 -10.42 -12.20
C ALA A 26 -11.30 -9.54 -13.22
N PRO A 27 -11.63 -8.24 -13.32
CA PRO A 27 -10.88 -7.36 -14.20
C PRO A 27 -9.40 -7.42 -13.79
N PRO A 28 -8.46 -7.49 -14.74
CA PRO A 28 -7.04 -7.42 -14.41
C PRO A 28 -6.83 -6.15 -13.59
N LEU A 29 -6.18 -6.31 -12.43
CA LEU A 29 -5.80 -5.18 -11.58
C LEU A 29 -5.02 -4.21 -12.46
N GLU A 30 -5.59 -3.01 -12.68
CA GLU A 30 -4.95 -1.95 -13.47
C GLU A 30 -3.51 -1.81 -12.97
N SER A 31 -2.54 -2.05 -13.86
CA SER A 31 -1.13 -1.99 -13.50
C SER A 31 -0.84 -0.60 -12.93
N ALA A 32 -0.07 -0.55 -11.84
CA ALA A 32 0.39 0.70 -11.27
C ALA A 32 0.88 1.67 -12.37
N LYS A 33 0.46 2.94 -12.29
CA LYS A 33 0.76 3.98 -13.28
C LYS A 33 2.22 4.41 -13.15
N PHE A 34 3.11 3.58 -13.66
CA PHE A 34 4.51 3.93 -13.85
C PHE A 34 4.66 4.47 -15.27
N ASP A 35 5.23 5.67 -15.39
CA ASP A 35 5.37 6.51 -16.59
C ASP A 35 6.43 6.02 -17.59
N GLY A 36 6.67 4.71 -17.64
CA GLY A 36 7.71 4.14 -18.48
C GLY A 36 9.13 4.41 -17.96
N GLU A 37 9.28 4.72 -16.67
CA GLU A 37 10.57 4.81 -16.00
C GLU A 37 10.92 3.49 -15.29
N PRO A 38 12.23 3.17 -15.09
CA PRO A 38 12.64 2.03 -14.28
C PRO A 38 12.06 2.08 -12.86
N ARG A 39 11.55 0.95 -12.37
CA ARG A 39 10.96 0.85 -11.03
C ARG A 39 11.98 0.30 -10.07
N SER A 40 12.23 1.03 -8.99
CA SER A 40 13.15 0.62 -7.93
C SER A 40 12.46 0.61 -6.58
N VAL A 41 12.93 -0.28 -5.70
CA VAL A 41 12.40 -0.44 -4.34
C VAL A 41 13.55 -0.58 -3.35
N VAL A 42 13.41 0.08 -2.21
CA VAL A 42 14.23 -0.15 -1.01
C VAL A 42 13.34 -0.81 0.03
N LEU A 43 13.62 -2.07 0.32
CA LEU A 43 12.95 -2.85 1.35
C LEU A 43 13.92 -3.12 2.49
N GLN A 44 13.43 -3.05 3.72
CA GLN A 44 14.24 -3.37 4.90
C GLN A 44 13.42 -4.20 5.89
N HIS A 45 14.03 -5.24 6.46
CA HIS A 45 13.44 -5.92 7.60
C HIS A 45 13.89 -5.22 8.91
N PRO A 46 12.96 -4.69 9.73
CA PRO A 46 13.31 -3.79 10.81
C PRO A 46 14.12 -4.45 11.94
N ALA A 47 13.90 -5.74 12.22
CA ALA A 47 14.57 -6.41 13.34
C ALA A 47 15.97 -6.96 12.97
N SER A 48 16.17 -7.40 11.73
CA SER A 48 17.47 -7.95 11.29
C SER A 48 18.36 -6.92 10.59
N GLY A 49 17.78 -5.81 10.10
CA GLY A 49 18.49 -4.81 9.30
C GLY A 49 18.80 -5.25 7.87
N GLU A 50 18.45 -6.48 7.48
CA GLU A 50 18.56 -6.94 6.09
C GLU A 50 17.82 -5.99 5.16
N THR A 51 18.46 -5.65 4.05
CA THR A 51 17.99 -4.65 3.10
C THR A 51 18.13 -5.17 1.68
N ALA A 52 17.10 -4.96 0.86
CA ALA A 52 17.16 -5.14 -0.58
C ALA A 52 16.93 -3.77 -1.24
N SER A 53 17.85 -3.35 -2.11
CA SER A 53 17.74 -2.11 -2.88
C SER A 53 18.02 -2.43 -4.33
N VAL A 54 16.94 -2.54 -5.11
CA VAL A 54 17.00 -3.08 -6.48
C VAL A 54 16.11 -2.31 -7.43
N THR A 55 16.53 -2.22 -8.68
CA THR A 55 15.64 -1.92 -9.82
C THR A 55 15.05 -3.23 -10.31
N TYR A 56 13.75 -3.43 -10.10
CA TYR A 56 13.08 -4.72 -10.32
C TYR A 56 12.28 -4.77 -11.62
N TRP A 57 12.09 -3.64 -12.29
CA TRP A 57 11.41 -3.58 -13.58
C TRP A 57 12.03 -2.48 -14.46
N ARG A 58 12.18 -2.75 -15.75
CA ARG A 58 12.64 -1.77 -16.75
C ARG A 58 11.71 -1.77 -17.97
N PRO A 59 11.52 -0.60 -18.61
CA PRO A 59 10.84 -0.52 -19.89
C PRO A 59 11.54 -1.39 -20.94
N GLY A 60 10.77 -2.14 -21.74
CA GLY A 60 11.31 -3.07 -22.73
C GLY A 60 11.73 -4.42 -22.16
N ASP A 61 12.45 -4.45 -21.03
CA ASP A 61 12.95 -5.70 -20.44
C ASP A 61 11.92 -6.42 -19.56
N GLY A 62 10.98 -5.67 -18.97
CA GLY A 62 10.02 -6.22 -18.00
C GLY A 62 10.63 -6.38 -16.60
N TYR A 63 10.14 -7.36 -15.83
CA TYR A 63 10.63 -7.64 -14.47
C TYR A 63 11.98 -8.36 -14.51
N ASP A 64 12.96 -7.84 -13.76
CA ASP A 64 14.29 -8.45 -13.63
C ASP A 64 14.20 -9.69 -12.70
N PRO A 65 14.46 -10.92 -13.20
CA PRO A 65 14.35 -12.12 -12.40
C PRO A 65 15.34 -12.19 -11.23
N ALA A 66 16.52 -11.57 -11.36
CA ALA A 66 17.51 -11.53 -10.29
C ALA A 66 17.07 -10.60 -9.16
N ALA A 67 16.60 -9.40 -9.51
CA ALA A 67 16.03 -8.45 -8.55
C ALA A 67 14.82 -9.04 -7.81
N MET A 68 13.93 -9.74 -8.52
CA MET A 68 12.77 -10.40 -7.91
C MET A 68 13.17 -11.53 -6.96
N ARG A 69 14.28 -12.25 -7.20
CA ARG A 69 14.83 -13.22 -6.24
C ARG A 69 15.37 -12.54 -4.99
N GLU A 70 16.06 -11.41 -5.11
CA GLU A 70 16.53 -10.63 -3.95
C GLU A 70 15.36 -10.13 -3.08
N ILE A 71 14.30 -9.64 -3.73
CA ILE A 71 13.04 -9.27 -3.06
C ILE A 71 12.44 -10.48 -2.34
N ALA A 72 12.36 -11.63 -3.02
CA ALA A 72 11.82 -12.86 -2.44
C ALA A 72 12.57 -13.31 -1.18
N VAL A 73 13.92 -13.21 -1.17
CA VAL A 73 14.72 -13.49 0.02
C VAL A 73 14.33 -12.57 1.17
N LEU A 74 14.10 -11.28 0.94
CA LEU A 74 13.68 -10.38 2.01
C LEU A 74 12.25 -10.66 2.50
N PHE A 75 11.39 -11.14 1.60
CA PHE A 75 10.01 -11.56 1.87
C PHE A 75 9.89 -12.91 2.55
N ARG A 76 10.96 -13.72 2.62
CA ARG A 76 10.92 -15.10 3.11
C ARG A 76 10.27 -15.25 4.48
N ASP A 77 9.77 -16.45 4.73
CA ASP A 77 9.33 -16.80 6.09
C ASP A 77 10.57 -16.97 6.98
N ARG A 78 10.81 -16.01 7.86
CA ARG A 78 12.01 -16.02 8.71
C ARG A 78 12.02 -17.10 9.80
N ARG A 79 10.90 -17.80 10.03
CA ARG A 79 10.85 -18.91 10.99
C ARG A 79 11.29 -20.23 10.38
N SER A 80 10.98 -20.46 9.11
CA SER A 80 11.37 -21.66 8.35
C SER A 80 12.50 -21.43 7.36
N ASP A 81 12.90 -20.17 7.15
CA ASP A 81 13.81 -19.68 6.11
C ASP A 81 13.35 -20.01 4.67
N GLU A 82 12.07 -20.35 4.51
CA GLU A 82 11.49 -20.74 3.23
C GLU A 82 11.25 -19.51 2.34
N VAL A 83 11.72 -19.59 1.11
CA VAL A 83 11.61 -18.55 0.08
C VAL A 83 10.70 -19.05 -1.03
N ILE A 84 9.73 -18.23 -1.44
CA ILE A 84 8.90 -18.46 -2.64
C ILE A 84 8.92 -17.22 -3.53
N PRO A 85 8.53 -17.33 -4.82
CA PRO A 85 8.32 -16.16 -5.67
C PRO A 85 7.32 -15.18 -5.04
N VAL A 86 7.62 -13.89 -5.15
CA VAL A 86 6.75 -12.80 -4.73
C VAL A 86 5.97 -12.29 -5.95
N ASP A 87 4.69 -11.99 -5.76
CA ASP A 87 3.84 -11.39 -6.78
C ASP A 87 4.41 -10.02 -7.20
N PRO A 88 4.80 -9.82 -8.48
CA PRO A 88 5.30 -8.53 -8.95
C PRO A 88 4.30 -7.38 -8.74
N ALA A 89 2.99 -7.66 -8.81
CA ALA A 89 1.96 -6.65 -8.59
C ALA A 89 1.93 -6.16 -7.12
N LEU A 90 2.34 -7.00 -6.17
CA LEU A 90 2.50 -6.60 -4.77
C LEU A 90 3.68 -5.64 -4.60
N VAL A 91 4.80 -5.90 -5.28
CA VAL A 91 5.97 -5.01 -5.26
C VAL A 91 5.61 -3.65 -5.87
N ASP A 92 4.93 -3.66 -7.02
CA ASP A 92 4.41 -2.46 -7.66
C ASP A 92 3.49 -1.66 -6.71
N MET A 93 2.58 -2.34 -6.01
CA MET A 93 1.66 -1.71 -5.05
C MET A 93 2.41 -1.03 -3.91
N LEU A 94 3.42 -1.68 -3.33
CA LEU A 94 4.21 -1.11 -2.23
C LEU A 94 4.96 0.15 -2.67
N VAL A 95 5.54 0.13 -3.87
CA VAL A 95 6.24 1.30 -4.44
C VAL A 95 5.26 2.44 -4.72
N GLU A 96 4.09 2.14 -5.30
CA GLU A 96 3.04 3.13 -5.56
C GLU A 96 2.52 3.74 -4.26
N LEU A 97 2.28 2.93 -3.22
CA LEU A 97 1.86 3.43 -1.90
C LEU A 97 2.87 4.41 -1.31
N ARG A 98 4.16 4.08 -1.37
CA ARG A 98 5.23 4.97 -0.92
C ARG A 98 5.23 6.30 -1.68
N GLN A 99 5.06 6.26 -3.01
CA GLN A 99 4.98 7.47 -3.83
C GLN A 99 3.76 8.32 -3.47
N ARG A 100 2.59 7.70 -3.30
CA ARG A 100 1.32 8.37 -2.95
C ARG A 100 1.36 9.09 -1.61
N VAL A 101 2.07 8.53 -0.62
CA VAL A 101 2.29 9.19 0.67
C VAL A 101 3.42 10.24 0.66
N GLY A 102 4.02 10.50 -0.51
CA GLY A 102 5.06 11.51 -0.69
C GLY A 102 6.41 11.14 -0.07
N ALA A 103 6.64 9.86 0.22
CA ALA A 103 7.93 9.40 0.73
C ALA A 103 8.96 9.32 -0.41
N SER A 104 10.22 9.60 -0.08
CA SER A 104 11.33 9.65 -1.06
C SER A 104 11.57 8.28 -1.71
N ALA A 105 12.16 8.31 -2.91
CA ALA A 105 12.64 7.12 -3.63
C ALA A 105 13.69 6.30 -2.84
N GLU A 106 14.31 6.88 -1.81
CA GLU A 106 15.26 6.21 -0.92
C GLU A 106 14.65 5.78 0.41
N SER A 107 13.41 6.18 0.73
CA SER A 107 12.75 5.83 1.99
C SER A 107 12.47 4.32 2.01
N PRO A 108 13.06 3.55 2.96
CA PRO A 108 12.85 2.12 3.03
C PRO A 108 11.40 1.78 3.41
N ILE A 109 10.81 0.85 2.67
CA ILE A 109 9.61 0.14 3.10
C ILE A 109 10.04 -0.90 4.11
N ARG A 110 9.65 -0.70 5.37
CA ARG A 110 9.98 -1.61 6.48
C ARG A 110 9.02 -2.78 6.46
N LEU A 111 9.46 -3.90 5.89
CA LEU A 111 8.69 -5.13 5.74
C LEU A 111 8.76 -5.94 7.04
N THR A 112 7.65 -6.02 7.78
CA THR A 112 7.55 -6.79 9.02
C THR A 112 7.13 -8.24 8.78
N SER A 113 6.35 -8.50 7.73
CA SER A 113 5.99 -9.85 7.29
C SER A 113 5.76 -9.90 5.79
N GLY A 114 6.44 -10.80 5.10
CA GLY A 114 6.20 -11.16 3.71
C GLY A 114 5.50 -12.53 3.62
N TYR A 115 6.11 -13.48 2.92
CA TYR A 115 5.68 -14.88 2.88
C TYR A 115 5.60 -15.51 4.27
N ARG A 116 4.63 -16.41 4.45
CA ARG A 116 4.51 -17.30 5.62
C ARG A 116 4.34 -18.73 5.13
N SER A 117 5.19 -19.65 5.58
CA SER A 117 5.00 -21.08 5.36
C SER A 117 3.68 -21.54 5.99
N SER A 118 3.15 -22.66 5.50
CA SER A 118 1.94 -23.29 6.07
C SER A 118 2.09 -23.56 7.57
N ALA A 119 3.27 -24.05 7.99
CA ALA A 119 3.59 -24.30 9.39
C ALA A 119 3.57 -23.01 10.24
N THR A 120 4.19 -21.93 9.76
CA THR A 120 4.17 -20.63 10.45
C THR A 120 2.77 -20.04 10.51
N ASN A 121 2.02 -20.08 9.41
CA ASN A 121 0.66 -19.53 9.39
C ASN A 121 -0.26 -20.26 10.37
N ALA A 122 -0.22 -21.60 10.35
CA ALA A 122 -0.97 -22.42 11.29
C ALA A 122 -0.55 -22.15 12.74
N SER A 123 0.75 -21.97 13.00
CA SER A 123 1.22 -21.63 14.35
C SER A 123 0.73 -20.27 14.84
N LEU A 124 0.71 -19.27 13.97
CA LEU A 124 0.22 -17.94 14.30
C LEU A 124 -1.31 -17.93 14.48
N ALA A 125 -2.04 -18.68 13.65
CA ALA A 125 -3.50 -18.78 13.74
C ALA A 125 -3.98 -19.35 15.08
N ARG A 126 -3.18 -20.21 15.74
CA ARG A 126 -3.50 -20.74 17.08
C ARG A 126 -3.52 -19.67 18.18
N THR A 127 -2.73 -18.61 18.03
CA THR A 127 -2.53 -17.61 19.10
C THR A 127 -2.98 -16.19 18.72
N ASN A 128 -3.18 -15.91 17.43
CA ASN A 128 -3.54 -14.59 16.93
C ASN A 128 -4.85 -14.67 16.13
N PRO A 129 -5.96 -14.15 16.66
CA PRO A 129 -7.28 -14.27 16.04
C PRO A 129 -7.44 -13.40 14.76
N ASN A 130 -6.41 -12.62 14.41
CA ASN A 130 -6.33 -11.83 13.17
C ASN A 130 -5.67 -12.57 12.01
N VAL A 131 -5.18 -13.79 12.23
CA VAL A 131 -4.49 -14.58 11.19
C VAL A 131 -5.50 -15.50 10.51
N ALA A 132 -5.68 -15.33 9.21
CA ALA A 132 -6.52 -16.19 8.40
C ALA A 132 -5.81 -17.50 8.06
N GLU A 133 -6.54 -18.62 8.09
CA GLU A 133 -6.01 -19.94 7.69
C GLU A 133 -5.57 -19.96 6.22
N ASN A 134 -6.35 -19.33 5.34
CA ASN A 134 -6.09 -19.20 3.90
C ASN A 134 -5.52 -17.81 3.55
N SER A 135 -4.45 -17.41 4.22
CA SER A 135 -3.85 -16.08 4.06
C SER A 135 -3.12 -15.90 2.72
N TYR A 136 -3.22 -14.70 2.13
CA TYR A 136 -2.43 -14.31 0.95
C TYR A 136 -0.92 -14.23 1.24
N HIS A 137 -0.51 -14.14 2.51
CA HIS A 137 0.89 -14.29 2.89
C HIS A 137 1.44 -15.65 2.47
N MET A 138 0.63 -16.72 2.46
CA MET A 138 1.08 -18.06 2.06
C MET A 138 1.27 -18.22 0.55
N ARG A 139 0.96 -17.18 -0.24
CA ARG A 139 1.03 -17.20 -1.70
C ARG A 139 2.04 -16.21 -2.27
N GLY A 140 2.77 -15.49 -1.41
CA GLY A 140 3.67 -14.42 -1.84
C GLY A 140 2.91 -13.18 -2.34
N GLN A 141 1.65 -13.03 -1.91
CA GLN A 141 0.69 -12.04 -2.39
C GLN A 141 0.28 -11.02 -1.33
N ALA A 142 0.93 -11.01 -0.16
CA ALA A 142 0.64 -10.06 0.91
C ALA A 142 1.89 -9.57 1.64
N ALA A 143 1.79 -8.35 2.16
CA ALA A 143 2.84 -7.71 2.95
C ALA A 143 2.25 -6.97 4.15
N ASP A 144 2.87 -7.16 5.31
CA ASP A 144 2.71 -6.27 6.46
C ASP A 144 3.92 -5.33 6.48
N PHE A 145 3.68 -4.02 6.43
CA PHE A 145 4.75 -3.05 6.28
C PHE A 145 4.47 -1.70 6.96
N SER A 146 5.53 -0.89 7.08
CA SER A 146 5.46 0.50 7.51
C SER A 146 6.48 1.36 6.76
N ILE A 147 6.33 2.68 6.81
CA ILE A 147 7.31 3.64 6.28
C ILE A 147 7.60 4.65 7.39
N ALA A 148 8.88 4.88 7.68
CA ALA A 148 9.28 5.78 8.76
C ALA A 148 8.72 7.20 8.53
N GLY A 149 8.12 7.79 9.57
CA GLY A 149 7.50 9.12 9.49
C GLY A 149 6.12 9.15 8.84
N ILE A 150 5.61 8.03 8.30
CA ILE A 150 4.27 7.95 7.71
C ILE A 150 3.33 7.21 8.67
N PRO A 151 2.24 7.85 9.15
CA PRO A 151 1.26 7.17 9.99
C PRO A 151 0.56 6.02 9.24
N PRO A 152 0.25 4.88 9.90
CA PRO A 152 -0.41 3.74 9.26
C PRO A 152 -1.80 4.10 8.71
N SER A 153 -2.49 5.09 9.30
CA SER A 153 -3.75 5.60 8.75
C SER A 153 -3.58 6.24 7.38
N ARG A 154 -2.48 6.96 7.13
CA ARG A 154 -2.21 7.57 5.82
C ARG A 154 -1.95 6.50 4.76
N LEU A 155 -1.18 5.47 5.09
CA LEU A 155 -0.92 4.35 4.20
C LEU A 155 -2.21 3.59 3.86
N ALA A 156 -3.06 3.32 4.86
CA ALA A 156 -4.31 2.62 4.64
C ALA A 156 -5.36 3.47 3.88
N GLU A 157 -5.36 4.81 4.03
CA GLU A 157 -6.16 5.70 3.17
C GLU A 157 -5.73 5.61 1.70
N GLU A 158 -4.42 5.62 1.41
CA GLU A 158 -3.93 5.49 0.02
C GLU A 158 -4.19 4.08 -0.54
N ALA A 159 -4.08 3.02 0.27
CA ALA A 159 -4.44 1.67 -0.13
C ALA A 159 -5.94 1.56 -0.47
N ALA A 160 -6.80 2.19 0.33
CA ALA A 160 -8.23 2.27 0.05
C ALA A 160 -8.50 3.02 -1.27
N ALA A 161 -7.78 4.11 -1.54
CA ALA A 161 -7.91 4.88 -2.78
C ALA A 161 -7.48 4.10 -4.03
N MET A 162 -6.52 3.19 -3.90
CA MET A 162 -6.04 2.36 -5.01
C MET A 162 -7.03 1.29 -5.42
N GLN A 163 -7.81 0.74 -4.47
CA GLN A 163 -8.76 -0.36 -4.70
C GLN A 163 -8.14 -1.60 -5.38
N ARG A 164 -6.83 -1.85 -5.17
CA ARG A 164 -6.06 -2.91 -5.84
C ARG A 164 -5.80 -4.14 -4.95
N GLY A 165 -6.76 -4.51 -4.10
CA GLY A 165 -6.74 -5.72 -3.30
C GLY A 165 -7.08 -5.49 -1.83
N GLY A 166 -6.73 -6.43 -0.95
CA GLY A 166 -7.07 -6.34 0.46
C GLY A 166 -6.21 -5.32 1.20
N TYR A 167 -6.77 -4.62 2.19
CA TYR A 167 -5.99 -3.80 3.12
C TYR A 167 -6.55 -3.77 4.54
N ALA A 168 -5.66 -3.64 5.53
CA ALA A 168 -6.05 -3.42 6.93
C ALA A 168 -5.00 -2.61 7.69
N MET A 169 -5.45 -1.78 8.64
CA MET A 169 -4.58 -0.97 9.49
C MET A 169 -4.42 -1.61 10.87
N TYR A 170 -3.18 -1.80 11.32
CA TYR A 170 -2.86 -2.31 12.65
C TYR A 170 -2.23 -1.21 13.49
N ALA A 171 -3.07 -0.40 14.15
CA ALA A 171 -2.63 0.79 14.89
C ALA A 171 -1.65 0.46 16.02
N HIS A 172 -1.93 -0.60 16.80
CA HIS A 172 -1.10 -1.01 17.94
C HIS A 172 0.35 -1.34 17.55
N THR A 173 0.53 -1.99 16.40
CA THR A 173 1.83 -2.42 15.90
C THR A 173 2.41 -1.47 14.84
N GLY A 174 1.69 -0.40 14.50
CA GLY A 174 2.15 0.65 13.60
C GLY A 174 2.34 0.22 12.13
N HIS A 175 1.73 -0.88 11.68
CA HIS A 175 1.85 -1.38 10.30
C HIS A 175 0.52 -1.40 9.56
N VAL A 176 0.61 -1.53 8.24
CA VAL A 176 -0.51 -1.76 7.34
C VAL A 176 -0.29 -3.08 6.63
N HIS A 177 -1.38 -3.83 6.49
CA HIS A 177 -1.45 -5.00 5.64
C HIS A 177 -1.97 -4.60 4.26
N VAL A 178 -1.36 -5.13 3.21
CA VAL A 178 -1.90 -5.10 1.84
C VAL A 178 -1.72 -6.45 1.15
N ASP A 179 -2.63 -6.79 0.24
CA ASP A 179 -2.54 -7.97 -0.60
C ASP A 179 -3.10 -7.75 -2.00
N THR A 180 -2.75 -8.63 -2.95
CA THR A 180 -3.20 -8.59 -4.36
C THR A 180 -4.44 -9.46 -4.64
N GLY A 181 -5.18 -9.84 -3.60
CA GLY A 181 -6.46 -10.56 -3.73
C GLY A 181 -7.63 -9.63 -4.13
N PRO A 182 -8.89 -10.08 -3.97
CA PRO A 182 -10.06 -9.22 -4.16
C PRO A 182 -10.04 -8.02 -3.22
N PHE A 183 -10.53 -6.87 -3.72
CA PHE A 183 -10.66 -5.65 -2.93
C PHE A 183 -11.55 -5.88 -1.71
N ARG A 184 -10.99 -5.66 -0.52
CA ARG A 184 -11.67 -5.83 0.77
C ARG A 184 -10.89 -5.14 1.88
N THR A 185 -11.54 -4.93 3.01
CA THR A 185 -10.90 -4.41 4.21
C THR A 185 -11.51 -5.01 5.46
N TRP A 186 -10.75 -5.03 6.55
CA TRP A 186 -11.18 -5.55 7.84
C TRP A 186 -10.57 -4.74 8.97
N THR A 187 -11.25 -4.75 10.11
CA THR A 187 -10.71 -4.21 11.37
C THR A 187 -10.07 -5.36 12.16
N PRO A 188 -8.79 -5.27 12.54
CA PRO A 188 -8.19 -6.23 13.45
C PRO A 188 -8.97 -6.29 14.77
N LYS A 189 -9.18 -7.50 15.31
CA LYS A 189 -9.91 -7.76 16.56
C LYS A 189 -9.25 -7.12 17.79
N THR A 190 -8.01 -6.66 17.68
CA THR A 190 -7.17 -6.23 18.81
C THR A 190 -6.95 -4.71 18.90
N GLY A 191 -7.67 -3.85 18.15
CA GLY A 191 -7.52 -2.39 18.33
C GLY A 191 -8.42 -1.47 17.51
N GLU A 192 -8.93 -0.45 18.19
CA GLU A 192 -9.69 0.78 17.85
C GLU A 192 -10.56 0.91 16.57
N PRO A 193 -11.76 1.49 16.69
CA PRO A 193 -12.69 1.73 15.59
C PRO A 193 -12.35 3.04 14.85
N ARG A 194 -11.29 3.08 14.06
CA ARG A 194 -11.34 3.93 12.85
C ARG A 194 -11.96 3.08 11.76
N ALA A 195 -13.29 3.06 11.79
CA ALA A 195 -14.11 2.20 10.95
C ALA A 195 -13.64 2.29 9.49
N PRO A 196 -13.43 1.17 8.78
CA PRO A 196 -12.91 1.18 7.42
C PRO A 196 -13.67 2.13 6.48
N GLN A 197 -14.98 2.30 6.70
CA GLN A 197 -15.80 3.24 5.94
C GLN A 197 -15.33 4.71 6.06
N ILE A 198 -14.85 5.13 7.23
CA ILE A 198 -14.32 6.49 7.45
C ILE A 198 -13.05 6.68 6.63
N LEU A 199 -12.17 5.68 6.64
CA LEU A 199 -10.91 5.73 5.93
C LEU A 199 -11.12 5.76 4.42
N GLU A 200 -12.04 4.95 3.91
CA GLU A 200 -12.44 4.99 2.51
C GLU A 200 -13.09 6.32 2.12
N ALA A 201 -13.96 6.87 2.97
CA ALA A 201 -14.58 8.16 2.70
C ALA A 201 -13.54 9.29 2.62
N GLN A 202 -12.56 9.28 3.52
CA GLN A 202 -11.42 10.20 3.50
C GLN A 202 -10.55 10.00 2.26
N ALA A 203 -10.28 8.76 1.87
CA ALA A 203 -9.57 8.41 0.65
C ALA A 203 -10.27 8.96 -0.60
N ARG A 204 -11.58 8.73 -0.72
CA ARG A 204 -12.42 9.26 -1.81
C ARG A 204 -12.40 10.79 -1.86
N ALA A 205 -12.53 11.45 -0.71
CA ALA A 205 -12.50 12.90 -0.61
C ALA A 205 -11.14 13.48 -1.07
N ARG A 206 -10.03 12.84 -0.68
CA ARG A 206 -8.69 13.28 -1.11
C ARG A 206 -8.39 13.00 -2.57
N ALA A 207 -8.76 11.84 -3.08
CA ALA A 207 -8.63 11.53 -4.50
C ALA A 207 -9.40 12.57 -5.35
N ARG A 208 -10.61 12.94 -4.91
CA ARG A 208 -11.38 14.03 -5.53
C ARG A 208 -10.66 15.38 -5.44
N ALA A 209 -10.09 15.74 -4.28
CA ALA A 209 -9.35 16.98 -4.10
C ALA A 209 -8.09 17.05 -4.97
N GLN A 210 -7.32 15.95 -5.06
CA GLN A 210 -6.16 15.83 -5.94
C GLN A 210 -6.56 15.95 -7.41
N ALA A 211 -7.62 15.25 -7.84
CA ALA A 211 -8.13 15.35 -9.21
C ALA A 211 -8.59 16.78 -9.54
N LEU A 212 -9.23 17.48 -8.60
CA LEU A 212 -9.59 18.90 -8.76
C LEU A 212 -8.35 19.79 -8.84
N ALA A 213 -7.33 19.57 -8.00
CA ALA A 213 -6.08 20.32 -8.04
C ALA A 213 -5.35 20.14 -9.38
N MET A 214 -5.31 18.92 -9.91
CA MET A 214 -4.72 18.63 -11.22
C MET A 214 -5.49 19.32 -12.37
N LYS A 215 -6.84 19.39 -12.28
CA LYS A 215 -7.69 20.09 -13.27
C LYS A 215 -7.51 21.61 -13.25
N HIS A 216 -7.31 22.20 -12.07
CA HIS A 216 -7.20 23.67 -11.91
C HIS A 216 -5.75 24.17 -11.94
N GLY A 217 -4.75 23.29 -11.79
CA GLY A 217 -3.32 23.62 -11.82
C GLY A 217 -2.75 23.96 -13.20
N GLY A 218 -3.54 23.84 -14.27
CA GLY A 218 -3.19 24.28 -15.63
C GLY A 218 -3.40 25.77 -15.90
N GLY A 219 -4.06 26.50 -15.00
CA GLY A 219 -4.32 27.94 -15.13
C GLY A 219 -3.43 28.74 -14.18
N LYS A 220 -2.56 29.60 -14.73
CA LYS A 220 -1.90 30.66 -13.95
C LYS A 220 -2.97 31.57 -13.33
N GLY A 221 -3.34 31.30 -12.08
CA GLY A 221 -4.26 32.13 -11.31
C GLY A 221 -3.76 32.25 -9.88
N ARG A 222 -3.25 33.43 -9.51
CA ARG A 222 -2.96 33.81 -8.12
C ARG A 222 -4.24 33.63 -7.30
N VAL A 223 -4.30 32.61 -6.44
CA VAL A 223 -5.34 32.51 -5.42
C VAL A 223 -4.93 33.41 -4.27
N GLN A 224 -5.64 34.53 -4.12
CA GLN A 224 -5.60 35.35 -2.91
C GLN A 224 -6.27 34.55 -1.80
N VAL A 225 -5.55 34.29 -0.71
CA VAL A 225 -6.13 33.70 0.49
C VAL A 225 -6.80 34.85 1.26
N ALA A 226 -8.13 34.82 1.33
CA ALA A 226 -8.90 35.69 2.21
C ALA A 226 -8.78 35.16 3.64
N GLU A 227 -8.08 35.92 4.48
CA GLU A 227 -7.95 35.69 5.92
C GLU A 227 -9.24 36.16 6.62
N VAL A 228 -9.91 35.25 7.33
CA VAL A 228 -11.08 35.56 8.13
C VAL A 228 -10.60 36.02 9.51
N ALA A 229 -10.85 37.30 9.80
CA ALA A 229 -10.39 38.00 10.99
C ALA A 229 -11.10 37.56 12.28
N ALA A 230 -10.32 37.38 13.36
CA ALA A 230 -10.77 37.50 14.73
C ALA A 230 -10.41 38.90 15.27
N LYS A 231 -11.43 39.66 15.71
CA LYS A 231 -11.32 40.90 16.54
C LYS A 231 -10.66 40.57 17.91
N ALA A 232 -9.97 41.42 18.65
CA ALA A 232 -9.39 42.77 18.50
C ALA A 232 -8.71 43.13 19.84
N VAL A 233 -7.49 43.68 19.85
CA VAL A 233 -6.98 44.72 20.79
C VAL A 233 -5.83 45.48 20.09
N LYS A 234 -5.84 46.82 20.16
CA LYS A 234 -4.86 47.79 19.61
C LYS A 234 -4.27 48.64 20.78
N PRO A 235 -3.30 49.56 20.60
CA PRO A 235 -2.20 49.68 19.62
C PRO A 235 -0.83 50.08 20.26
N GLY A 236 0.26 50.01 19.50
CA GLY A 236 1.54 50.63 19.86
C GLY A 236 2.55 50.78 18.72
N LYS A 237 2.56 51.97 18.10
CA LYS A 237 3.64 52.70 17.38
C LYS A 237 4.54 52.03 16.29
N SER A 238 4.50 52.64 15.10
CA SER A 238 5.40 52.56 13.93
C SER A 238 6.70 53.39 14.11
N PRO A 239 7.65 53.51 13.13
CA PRO A 239 7.93 52.74 11.89
C PRO A 239 9.45 52.48 11.59
N ALA A 240 9.79 51.64 10.60
CA ALA A 240 10.98 51.84 9.74
C ALA A 240 10.93 50.99 8.44
N LYS A 241 11.38 51.58 7.33
CA LYS A 241 11.32 51.11 5.92
C LYS A 241 12.71 50.55 5.47
N PRO A 242 12.97 50.18 4.19
CA PRO A 242 13.15 48.81 3.70
C PRO A 242 14.59 48.50 3.19
N ALA A 243 14.92 47.24 2.93
CA ALA A 243 16.10 46.89 2.12
C ALA A 243 15.93 45.64 1.24
N LYS A 244 15.95 45.92 -0.08
CA LYS A 244 16.55 45.21 -1.23
C LYS A 244 16.59 43.66 -1.29
N ALA A 245 15.99 43.14 -2.37
CA ALA A 245 16.30 41.86 -2.99
C ALA A 245 17.67 41.86 -3.72
N PRO A 246 18.19 40.67 -4.07
CA PRO A 246 18.46 40.41 -5.49
C PRO A 246 17.99 39.04 -5.99
N ALA A 247 18.18 38.84 -7.29
CA ALA A 247 17.42 37.99 -8.20
C ALA A 247 17.94 36.56 -8.42
N LYS A 248 16.99 35.70 -8.79
CA LYS A 248 16.96 34.59 -9.77
C LYS A 248 18.27 33.84 -10.11
N SER A 249 18.20 32.50 -9.99
CA SER A 249 18.75 31.59 -11.00
C SER A 249 17.87 30.34 -11.12
N ALA A 250 17.56 29.98 -12.36
CA ALA A 250 16.81 28.79 -12.74
C ALA A 250 17.77 27.61 -12.90
N ILE A 251 17.44 26.46 -12.30
CA ILE A 251 18.16 25.21 -12.53
C ILE A 251 17.17 24.16 -13.05
N ARG A 252 17.48 23.67 -14.25
CA ARG A 252 16.86 22.59 -15.01
C ARG A 252 16.96 21.28 -14.22
N ALA A 253 15.86 20.52 -14.12
CA ALA A 253 15.88 19.18 -13.54
C ALA A 253 16.57 18.18 -14.48
N ALA A 254 17.61 17.52 -13.98
CA ALA A 254 18.18 16.30 -14.55
C ALA A 254 17.67 15.10 -13.73
N ALA A 255 17.26 14.02 -14.40
CA ALA A 255 16.79 12.79 -13.78
C ALA A 255 17.90 12.12 -12.94
N PRO A 256 17.59 11.48 -11.80
CA PRO A 256 18.61 10.89 -10.95
C PRO A 256 19.20 9.61 -11.55
N ASP A 257 20.50 9.64 -11.79
CA ASP A 257 21.36 8.49 -12.07
C ASP A 257 21.57 7.68 -10.78
N LEU A 258 21.05 6.45 -10.76
CA LEU A 258 21.04 5.52 -9.62
C LEU A 258 22.34 4.70 -9.46
N SER A 259 23.44 5.11 -10.11
CA SER A 259 24.72 4.38 -10.07
C SER A 259 25.51 4.45 -8.74
N ARG A 260 24.93 4.98 -7.64
CA ARG A 260 25.59 5.05 -6.31
C ARG A 260 24.77 4.62 -5.08
N VAL A 261 23.75 3.76 -5.21
CA VAL A 261 23.02 3.19 -4.04
C VAL A 261 23.76 2.00 -3.39
N ARG A 262 25.09 2.13 -3.21
CA ARG A 262 25.91 1.29 -2.30
C ARG A 262 26.54 2.09 -1.16
N VAL A 263 26.29 3.40 -1.07
CA VAL A 263 27.00 4.28 -0.11
C VAL A 263 26.15 4.69 1.10
N ALA A 264 24.84 4.44 1.11
CA ALA A 264 23.97 4.70 2.28
C ALA A 264 23.97 3.56 3.33
N LEU A 265 24.98 2.69 3.33
CA LEU A 265 25.12 1.54 4.25
C LEU A 265 26.18 1.74 5.34
N ALA A 266 26.88 2.88 5.38
CA ALA A 266 27.99 3.09 6.32
C ALA A 266 27.60 3.72 7.67
N GLN A 267 26.38 4.26 7.85
CA GLN A 267 26.03 5.04 9.07
C GLN A 267 25.04 4.37 10.03
N VAL A 268 24.74 3.07 9.86
CA VAL A 268 23.94 2.30 10.85
C VAL A 268 24.78 1.26 11.59
N LYS A 269 26.09 1.18 11.32
CA LYS A 269 26.98 0.18 11.94
C LYS A 269 27.48 0.54 13.35
N GLU A 270 27.08 1.69 13.90
CA GLU A 270 27.50 2.12 15.25
C GLU A 270 26.31 2.36 16.18
N MET A 271 25.58 1.30 16.52
CA MET A 271 24.78 1.28 17.74
C MET A 271 25.17 0.04 18.57
N PRO A 272 25.68 0.20 19.80
CA PRO A 272 26.07 -0.93 20.62
C PRO A 272 24.83 -1.73 21.04
N VAL A 273 24.89 -3.05 20.82
CA VAL A 273 23.92 -4.04 21.29
C VAL A 273 23.88 -4.00 22.83
N GLN A 274 22.74 -3.63 23.41
CA GLN A 274 22.51 -3.84 24.84
C GLN A 274 22.37 -5.34 25.11
N LYS A 275 23.31 -5.89 25.89
CA LYS A 275 23.23 -7.25 26.43
C LYS A 275 22.10 -7.30 27.47
N THR A 276 21.10 -8.15 27.22
CA THR A 276 20.10 -8.52 28.22
C THR A 276 20.76 -9.38 29.30
N ALA A 277 20.72 -8.90 30.55
CA ALA A 277 21.11 -9.68 31.72
C ALA A 277 20.00 -10.69 32.05
N LYS A 278 20.38 -11.97 32.16
CA LYS A 278 19.55 -13.00 32.79
C LYS A 278 19.46 -12.71 34.29
N ARG A 279 18.24 -12.63 34.82
CA ARG A 279 17.85 -13.12 36.15
C ARG A 279 16.34 -13.30 36.18
#